data_AF-I2NL02-F1
#
_entry.id   AF-I2NL02-F1
#
_cell.length_a   1.000
_cell.length_b   1.000
_cell.length_c   1.000
_cell.angle_alpha   90.00
_cell.angle_beta   90.00
_cell.angle_gamma   90.00
#
_symmetry.space_group_name_H-M   'P 1'
#
loop_
_entity.id
_entity.type
_entity.pdbx_description
1 polymer ?
#
loop_
_entity_poly.entity_id
_entity_poly.type
_entity_poly.pdbx_seq_one_letter_code
_entity_poly.pdbx_strand_id
1 'polypeptide(L)'
;MNKTRISRQQILNNIPEQYRHYFNIVILDITQDIYPLFKNFTDAVNILCKHAQINKKVDIFFTPSKSNGIVSSDYLTLQYQIHPEAVHVYYNGCIFYDLAKANLYPREIQIATFLEELVHTYMNISDETLVKKVVAWMYEGINYNENAEQYEPIYSKDK
;
A
#
# COMPACT_ATOMS: atom_id res chain seq x y z
N MET A 1 -21.89 10.50 17.53
CA MET A 1 -20.56 10.06 18.01
C MET A 1 -19.50 10.68 17.11
N ASN A 2 -18.58 11.47 17.67
CA ASN A 2 -17.39 11.89 16.93
C ASN A 2 -16.56 10.65 16.62
N LYS A 3 -16.51 10.24 15.35
CA LYS A 3 -15.60 9.18 14.92
C LYS A 3 -14.19 9.73 15.05
N THR A 4 -13.37 9.15 15.92
CA THR A 4 -11.94 9.46 16.01
C THR A 4 -11.32 9.28 14.62
N ARG A 5 -10.52 10.26 14.18
CA ARG A 5 -9.85 10.25 12.89
C ARG A 5 -8.37 9.94 13.08
N ILE A 6 -7.81 9.14 12.18
CA ILE A 6 -6.36 8.87 12.16
C ILE A 6 -5.68 10.04 11.47
N SER A 7 -4.65 10.62 12.11
CA SER A 7 -3.88 11.71 11.52
C SER A 7 -2.75 11.18 10.63
N ARG A 8 -2.38 11.97 9.61
CA ARG A 8 -1.19 11.71 8.78
C ARG A 8 0.07 11.47 9.63
N GLN A 9 0.24 12.25 10.70
CA GLN A 9 1.39 12.12 11.59
C GLN A 9 1.41 10.78 12.32
N GLN A 10 0.25 10.25 12.73
CA GLN A 10 0.18 8.93 13.37
C GLN A 10 0.68 7.82 12.45
N ILE A 11 0.37 7.88 11.16
CA ILE A 11 0.84 6.87 10.19
C ILE A 11 2.35 7.05 9.94
N LEU A 12 2.80 8.30 9.71
CA LEU A 12 4.22 8.58 9.46
C LEU A 12 5.12 8.18 10.62
N ASN A 13 4.63 8.25 11.86
CA ASN A 13 5.39 7.83 13.04
C ASN A 13 5.77 6.34 13.03
N ASN A 14 5.05 5.50 12.29
CA ASN A 14 5.36 4.07 12.13
C ASN A 14 6.43 3.80 11.04
N ILE A 15 6.87 4.82 10.31
CA ILE A 15 7.94 4.76 9.29
C ILE A 15 9.24 5.33 9.91
N PRO A 16 10.42 4.74 9.64
CA PRO A 16 11.70 5.28 10.08
C PRO A 16 11.89 6.73 9.64
N GLU A 17 12.38 7.56 10.56
CA GLU A 17 12.44 9.01 10.40
C GLU A 17 13.12 9.44 9.10
N GLN A 18 14.25 8.79 8.76
CA GLN A 18 15.04 9.08 7.57
C GLN A 18 14.31 8.86 6.22
N TYR A 19 13.15 8.20 6.22
CA TYR A 19 12.38 7.92 5.00
C TYR A 19 11.07 8.69 4.92
N ARG A 20 10.59 9.29 6.03
CA ARG A 20 9.24 9.89 6.12
C ARG A 20 8.98 10.95 5.05
N HIS A 21 10.00 11.73 4.65
CA HIS A 21 9.85 12.80 3.66
C HIS A 21 9.66 12.32 2.22
N TYR A 22 9.86 11.02 1.95
CA TYR A 22 9.57 10.40 0.64
C TYR A 22 8.11 9.96 0.48
N PHE A 23 7.35 9.85 1.57
CA PHE A 23 5.98 9.36 1.55
C PHE A 23 5.00 10.47 1.87
N ASN A 24 4.33 11.00 0.85
CA ASN A 24 3.26 11.98 1.07
C ASN A 24 1.91 11.26 1.17
N ILE A 25 1.47 11.00 2.41
CA ILE A 25 0.23 10.29 2.66
C ILE A 25 -0.95 11.26 2.63
N VAL A 26 -1.85 11.06 1.67
CA VAL A 26 -3.11 11.79 1.47
C VAL A 26 -4.27 10.93 1.95
N ILE A 27 -4.94 11.40 3.01
CA ILE A 27 -6.01 10.68 3.72
C ILE A 27 -7.29 11.49 3.52
N LEU A 28 -8.25 10.93 2.80
CA LEU A 28 -9.58 11.54 2.66
C LEU A 28 -10.50 11.05 3.77
N ASP A 29 -10.61 11.82 4.86
CA ASP A 29 -11.64 11.68 5.90
C ASP A 29 -11.95 10.23 6.34
N ILE A 30 -10.94 9.56 6.91
CA ILE A 30 -11.05 8.14 7.23
C ILE A 30 -11.21 7.86 8.74
N THR A 31 -12.12 6.94 9.06
CA THR A 31 -12.52 6.56 10.43
C THR A 31 -11.52 5.60 11.08
N GLN A 32 -11.41 5.63 12.41
CA GLN A 32 -10.43 4.81 13.16
C GLN A 32 -10.51 3.28 12.92
N ASP A 33 -11.67 2.77 12.49
CA ASP A 33 -11.91 1.34 12.28
C ASP A 33 -10.97 0.69 11.24
N ILE A 34 -10.31 1.47 10.40
CA ILE A 34 -9.33 0.96 9.42
C ILE A 34 -7.87 1.14 9.85
N TYR A 35 -7.61 1.52 11.11
CA TYR A 35 -6.24 1.62 11.64
C TYR A 35 -5.37 0.38 11.37
N PRO A 36 -5.90 -0.86 11.45
CA PRO A 36 -5.12 -2.05 11.11
C PRO A 36 -4.57 -2.02 9.67
N LEU A 37 -5.31 -1.50 8.69
CA LEU A 37 -4.83 -1.38 7.31
C LEU A 37 -3.65 -0.43 7.19
N PHE A 38 -3.69 0.71 7.90
CA PHE A 38 -2.55 1.62 7.92
C PHE A 38 -1.33 1.03 8.59
N LYS A 39 -1.52 0.21 9.64
CA LYS A 39 -0.42 -0.52 10.25
C LYS A 39 0.21 -1.49 9.24
N ASN A 40 -0.62 -2.25 8.52
CA ASN A 40 -0.16 -3.18 7.49
C ASN A 40 0.55 -2.46 6.33
N PHE A 41 0.07 -1.28 5.93
CA PHE A 41 0.77 -0.41 4.98
C PHE A 41 2.15 0.03 5.53
N THR A 42 2.24 0.46 6.79
CA THR A 42 3.52 0.86 7.37
C THR A 42 4.48 -0.32 7.56
N ASP A 43 3.96 -1.53 7.81
CA ASP A 43 4.74 -2.77 7.79
C ASP A 43 5.35 -3.00 6.39
N ALA A 44 4.56 -2.81 5.32
CA ALA A 44 5.04 -2.90 3.94
C ALA A 44 6.12 -1.85 3.62
N VAL A 45 5.93 -0.59 4.02
CA VAL A 45 6.95 0.46 3.88
C VAL A 45 8.24 0.08 4.62
N ASN A 46 8.12 -0.46 5.83
CA ASN A 46 9.27 -0.87 6.64
C ASN A 46 10.02 -2.05 6.01
N ILE A 47 9.32 -2.96 5.35
CA ILE A 47 9.94 -4.03 4.55
C ILE A 47 10.68 -3.39 3.36
N LEU A 48 10.02 -2.57 2.55
CA LEU A 48 10.64 -1.88 1.41
C LEU A 48 11.94 -1.16 1.82
N CYS A 49 11.91 -0.40 2.91
CA CYS A 49 13.04 0.39 3.41
C CYS A 49 14.27 -0.45 3.83
N LYS A 50 14.11 -1.77 4.04
CA LYS A 50 15.21 -2.69 4.33
C LYS A 50 15.87 -3.25 3.07
N HIS A 51 15.14 -3.29 1.96
CA HIS A 51 15.54 -4.01 0.74
C HIS A 51 15.74 -3.08 -0.47
N ALA A 52 15.25 -1.84 -0.43
CA ALA A 52 15.30 -0.91 -1.54
C ALA A 52 15.83 0.48 -1.13
N GLN A 53 16.46 1.16 -2.09
CA GLN A 53 16.86 2.55 -1.92
C GLN A 53 15.68 3.50 -2.15
N ILE A 54 15.25 4.18 -1.10
CA ILE A 54 14.17 5.17 -1.19
C ILE A 54 14.77 6.51 -1.64
N ASN A 55 14.55 6.88 -2.91
CA ASN A 55 15.25 8.00 -3.57
C ASN A 55 14.33 9.03 -4.24
N LYS A 56 13.01 8.84 -4.22
CA LYS A 56 12.03 9.73 -4.84
C LYS A 56 10.79 9.88 -3.98
N LYS A 57 10.10 11.02 -4.11
CA LYS A 57 8.83 11.24 -3.42
C LYS A 57 7.69 10.56 -4.16
N VAL A 58 6.75 10.00 -3.41
CA VAL A 58 5.54 9.37 -3.92
C VAL A 58 4.34 9.87 -3.12
N ASP A 59 3.30 10.28 -3.84
CA ASP A 59 2.01 10.60 -3.24
C ASP A 59 1.20 9.32 -3.07
N ILE A 60 0.66 9.08 -1.88
CA ILE A 60 -0.09 7.86 -1.56
C ILE A 60 -1.49 8.25 -1.15
N PHE A 61 -2.47 7.84 -1.94
CA PHE A 61 -3.89 8.13 -1.76
C PHE A 61 -4.61 6.90 -1.23
N PHE A 62 -5.23 7.04 -0.07
CA PHE A 62 -6.09 6.00 0.50
C PHE A 62 -7.55 6.34 0.26
N THR A 63 -8.26 5.44 -0.41
CA THR A 63 -9.63 5.68 -0.89
C THR A 63 -10.61 4.73 -0.19
N PRO A 64 -11.72 5.21 0.39
CA PRO A 64 -12.52 4.40 1.30
C PRO A 64 -13.53 3.44 0.63
N SER A 65 -14.04 3.69 -0.59
CA SER A 65 -14.92 2.70 -1.26
C SER A 65 -15.40 3.02 -2.69
N LYS A 66 -14.90 4.06 -3.37
CA LYS A 66 -15.34 4.33 -4.74
C LYS A 66 -14.17 4.13 -5.66
N SER A 67 -14.31 3.14 -6.54
CA SER A 67 -13.42 2.84 -7.66
C SER A 67 -13.36 4.00 -8.66
N ASN A 68 -13.86 5.19 -8.29
CA ASN A 68 -13.69 6.45 -8.96
C ASN A 68 -13.72 7.59 -7.93
N GLY A 69 -13.01 8.67 -8.23
CA GLY A 69 -12.94 9.80 -7.32
C GLY A 69 -12.22 10.98 -7.91
N ILE A 70 -12.20 12.06 -7.13
CA ILE A 70 -11.36 13.23 -7.38
C ILE A 70 -10.41 13.34 -6.19
N VAL A 71 -9.12 13.30 -6.44
CA VAL A 71 -8.10 13.66 -5.44
C VAL A 71 -7.47 14.97 -5.85
N SER A 72 -7.19 15.81 -4.86
CA SER A 72 -6.52 17.09 -5.06
C SER A 72 -5.38 17.27 -4.06
N SER A 73 -4.28 17.82 -4.55
CA SER A 73 -3.20 18.45 -3.76
C SER A 73 -3.10 19.93 -4.15
N ASP A 74 -2.18 20.66 -3.52
CA ASP A 74 -1.96 22.09 -3.79
C ASP A 74 -1.66 22.41 -5.28
N TYR A 75 -1.20 21.42 -6.05
CA TYR A 75 -0.74 21.61 -7.43
C TYR A 75 -1.39 20.67 -8.45
N LEU A 76 -2.25 19.73 -8.02
CA LEU A 76 -2.75 18.66 -8.88
C LEU A 76 -4.19 18.30 -8.50
N THR A 77 -5.08 18.21 -9.49
CA THR A 77 -6.39 17.58 -9.32
C THR A 77 -6.50 16.44 -10.32
N LEU A 78 -6.76 15.23 -9.83
CA LEU A 78 -6.92 14.02 -10.64
C LEU A 78 -8.33 13.49 -10.46
N GLN A 79 -9.02 13.31 -11.57
CA GLN A 79 -10.20 12.45 -11.65
C GLN A 79 -9.74 11.07 -12.10
N TYR A 80 -10.05 10.04 -11.30
CA TYR A 80 -9.58 8.68 -11.55
C TYR A 80 -10.73 7.67 -11.50
N GLN A 81 -10.52 6.52 -12.14
CA GLN A 81 -11.33 5.32 -12.02
C GLN A 81 -10.41 4.09 -11.92
N ILE A 82 -10.45 3.40 -10.79
CA ILE A 82 -9.77 2.12 -10.55
C ILE A 82 -10.62 1.01 -11.15
N HIS A 83 -10.00 0.08 -11.88
CA HIS A 83 -10.70 -1.09 -12.43
C HIS A 83 -11.37 -1.90 -11.29
N PRO A 84 -12.57 -2.46 -11.48
CA PRO A 84 -13.30 -3.17 -10.41
C PRO A 84 -12.52 -4.31 -9.74
N GLU A 85 -11.56 -4.92 -10.44
CA GLU A 85 -10.74 -6.03 -9.92
C GLU A 85 -9.43 -5.56 -9.26
N ALA A 86 -9.01 -4.31 -9.46
CA ALA A 86 -7.73 -3.81 -8.95
C ALA A 86 -7.86 -3.32 -7.49
N VAL A 87 -6.94 -3.74 -6.62
CA VAL A 87 -6.82 -3.24 -5.23
C VAL A 87 -6.04 -1.93 -5.17
N HIS A 88 -5.20 -1.67 -6.17
CA HIS A 88 -4.38 -0.48 -6.25
C HIS A 88 -4.12 -0.04 -7.70
N VAL A 89 -3.60 1.17 -7.88
CA VAL A 89 -3.12 1.70 -9.17
C VAL A 89 -1.93 2.63 -8.93
N TYR A 90 -0.89 2.50 -9.76
CA TYR A 90 0.19 3.48 -9.89
C TYR A 90 0.01 4.37 -11.12
N TYR A 91 0.09 5.70 -10.93
CA TYR A 91 0.14 6.67 -12.04
C TYR A 91 1.00 7.89 -11.68
N ASN A 92 2.05 8.14 -12.46
CA ASN A 92 2.90 9.34 -12.37
C ASN A 92 3.36 9.71 -10.94
N GLY A 93 3.90 8.74 -10.20
CA GLY A 93 4.36 8.99 -8.83
C GLY A 93 3.25 9.04 -7.77
N CYS A 94 2.02 8.71 -8.16
CA CYS A 94 0.88 8.53 -7.26
C CYS A 94 0.55 7.05 -7.13
N ILE A 95 0.38 6.55 -5.90
CA ILE A 95 -0.17 5.23 -5.63
C ILE A 95 -1.56 5.41 -5.02
N PHE A 96 -2.55 4.71 -5.56
CA PHE A 96 -3.92 4.70 -5.08
C PHE A 96 -4.22 3.35 -4.46
N TYR A 97 -4.65 3.32 -3.20
CA TYR A 97 -5.10 2.11 -2.52
C TYR A 97 -6.62 2.16 -2.29
N ASP A 98 -7.32 1.10 -2.71
CA ASP A 98 -8.72 0.86 -2.36
C ASP A 98 -8.79 0.12 -1.03
N LEU A 99 -9.08 0.86 0.04
CA LEU A 99 -9.11 0.33 1.39
C LEU A 99 -10.27 -0.65 1.61
N ALA A 100 -11.40 -0.45 0.92
CA ALA A 100 -12.53 -1.38 1.05
C ALA A 100 -12.16 -2.75 0.50
N LYS A 101 -11.49 -2.78 -0.66
CA LYS A 101 -11.02 -4.05 -1.25
C LYS A 101 -9.90 -4.67 -0.44
N ALA A 102 -8.90 -3.89 -0.03
CA ALA A 102 -7.80 -4.39 0.79
C ALA A 102 -8.32 -5.08 2.07
N ASN A 103 -9.37 -4.52 2.69
CA ASN A 103 -9.96 -5.09 3.90
C ASN A 103 -10.63 -6.47 3.71
N LEU A 104 -10.87 -6.91 2.48
CA LEU A 104 -11.43 -8.24 2.17
C LEU A 104 -10.39 -9.36 2.27
N TYR A 105 -9.10 -9.02 2.28
CA TYR A 105 -8.01 -9.99 2.27
C TYR A 105 -7.44 -10.24 3.68
N PRO A 106 -6.82 -11.41 3.93
CA PRO A 106 -6.03 -11.63 5.14
C PRO A 106 -4.88 -10.64 5.29
N ARG A 107 -4.41 -10.43 6.53
CA ARG A 107 -3.36 -9.44 6.85
C ARG A 107 -2.11 -9.60 5.99
N GLU A 108 -1.65 -10.82 5.80
CA GLU A 108 -0.43 -11.13 5.04
C GLU A 108 -0.59 -10.68 3.59
N ILE A 109 -1.75 -10.95 3.00
CA ILE A 109 -2.08 -10.54 1.65
C ILE A 109 -2.19 -9.02 1.57
N GLN A 110 -2.80 -8.35 2.56
CA GLN A 110 -2.85 -6.88 2.62
C GLN A 110 -1.44 -6.26 2.58
N ILE A 111 -0.50 -6.79 3.37
CA ILE A 111 0.89 -6.33 3.40
C ILE A 111 1.55 -6.54 2.04
N ALA A 112 1.38 -7.73 1.45
CA ALA A 112 1.94 -8.06 0.14
C ALA A 112 1.41 -7.10 -0.95
N THR A 113 0.11 -6.83 -0.97
CA THR A 113 -0.51 -5.95 -1.97
C THR A 113 -0.09 -4.48 -1.81
N PHE A 114 0.18 -4.01 -0.58
CA PHE A 114 0.80 -2.70 -0.37
C PHE A 114 2.27 -2.69 -0.79
N LEU A 115 2.99 -3.79 -0.53
CA LEU A 115 4.41 -3.90 -0.87
C LEU A 115 4.63 -3.98 -2.39
N GLU A 116 3.74 -4.63 -3.13
CA GLU A 116 3.82 -4.79 -4.58
C GLU A 116 3.87 -3.45 -5.32
N GLU A 117 2.95 -2.54 -5.04
CA GLU A 117 2.97 -1.21 -5.66
C GLU A 117 4.18 -0.37 -5.27
N LEU A 118 4.62 -0.52 -4.01
CA LEU A 118 5.82 0.13 -3.54
C LEU A 118 7.05 -0.41 -4.30
N VAL A 119 7.13 -1.71 -4.56
CA VAL A 119 8.20 -2.35 -5.34
C VAL A 119 8.14 -1.92 -6.80
N HIS A 120 6.97 -1.97 -7.45
CA HIS A 120 6.78 -1.40 -8.79
C HIS A 120 7.32 0.02 -8.86
N THR A 121 6.91 0.85 -7.90
CA THR A 121 7.23 2.27 -7.89
C THR A 121 8.71 2.53 -7.64
N TYR A 122 9.29 1.97 -6.56
CA TYR A 122 10.65 2.33 -6.12
C TYR A 122 11.74 1.50 -6.79
N MET A 123 11.44 0.29 -7.26
CA MET A 123 12.40 -0.59 -7.94
C MET A 123 12.25 -0.56 -9.47
N ASN A 124 11.28 0.18 -10.00
CA ASN A 124 11.04 0.34 -11.44
C ASN A 124 10.85 -1.00 -12.16
N ILE A 125 10.09 -1.89 -11.54
CA ILE A 125 9.70 -3.17 -12.12
C ILE A 125 8.34 -2.96 -12.77
N SER A 126 8.20 -3.23 -14.06
CA SER A 126 6.90 -3.18 -14.77
C SER A 126 6.33 -4.57 -15.06
N ASP A 127 7.12 -5.61 -14.83
CA ASP A 127 6.72 -6.99 -15.07
C ASP A 127 5.96 -7.54 -13.84
N GLU A 128 4.68 -7.86 -14.07
CA GLU A 128 3.72 -8.36 -13.07
C GLU A 128 4.12 -9.69 -12.43
N THR A 129 4.92 -10.51 -13.11
CA THR A 129 5.41 -11.77 -12.56
C THR A 129 6.65 -11.52 -11.71
N LEU A 130 7.57 -10.68 -12.21
CA LEU A 130 8.81 -10.34 -11.52
C LEU A 130 8.54 -9.59 -10.21
N VAL A 131 7.62 -8.63 -10.22
CA VAL A 131 7.26 -7.90 -9.00
C VAL A 131 6.79 -8.86 -7.90
N LYS A 132 5.95 -9.84 -8.24
CA LYS A 132 5.40 -10.81 -7.28
C LYS A 132 6.48 -11.72 -6.71
N LYS A 133 7.45 -12.13 -7.54
CA LYS A 133 8.65 -12.86 -7.08
C LYS A 133 9.51 -12.02 -6.14
N VAL A 134 9.72 -10.74 -6.45
CA VAL A 134 10.50 -9.83 -5.59
C VAL A 134 9.78 -9.59 -4.27
N VAL A 135 8.47 -9.36 -4.29
CA VAL A 135 7.64 -9.18 -3.08
C VAL A 135 7.69 -10.42 -2.19
N ALA A 136 7.51 -11.61 -2.75
CA ALA A 136 7.60 -12.87 -1.99
C ALA A 136 9.01 -13.13 -1.43
N TRP A 137 10.07 -12.64 -2.11
CA TRP A 137 11.43 -12.68 -1.57
C TRP A 137 11.66 -11.68 -0.43
N MET A 138 11.03 -10.49 -0.49
CA MET A 138 11.16 -9.45 0.53
C MET A 138 10.30 -9.71 1.77
N TYR A 139 9.17 -10.42 1.63
CA TYR A 139 8.19 -10.61 2.70
C TYR A 139 7.91 -12.09 2.98
N GLU A 140 8.48 -12.59 4.09
CA GLU A 140 8.36 -13.99 4.55
C GLU A 140 6.94 -14.41 4.98
N GLY A 141 5.95 -13.51 4.96
CA GLY A 141 4.57 -13.83 5.33
C GLY A 141 3.73 -14.44 4.21
N ILE A 142 4.29 -14.57 3.00
CA ILE A 142 3.60 -15.08 1.82
C ILE A 142 4.50 -16.00 0.98
N ASN A 143 3.87 -16.85 0.19
CA ASN A 143 4.47 -17.51 -0.98
C ASN A 143 3.85 -16.96 -2.25
N TYR A 144 4.59 -16.96 -3.36
CA TYR A 144 4.03 -16.70 -4.69
C TYR A 144 3.76 -18.02 -5.42
N ASN A 145 2.51 -18.29 -5.74
CA ASN A 145 2.11 -19.42 -6.57
C ASN A 145 2.13 -19.00 -8.04
N GLU A 146 3.19 -19.39 -8.76
CA GLU A 146 3.38 -19.02 -10.17
C GLU A 146 2.28 -19.57 -11.09
N ASN A 147 1.65 -20.70 -10.75
CA ASN A 147 0.60 -21.29 -11.57
C ASN A 147 -0.74 -20.56 -11.44
N ALA A 148 -1.04 -20.06 -10.23
CA ALA A 148 -2.27 -19.31 -9.95
C ALA A 148 -2.09 -17.79 -10.11
N GLU A 149 -0.85 -17.33 -10.32
CA GLU A 149 -0.46 -15.91 -10.35
C GLU A 149 -0.93 -15.13 -9.11
N GLN A 150 -0.86 -15.78 -7.93
CA GLN A 150 -1.41 -15.26 -6.68
C GLN A 150 -0.46 -15.47 -5.50
N TYR A 151 -0.59 -14.62 -4.49
CA TYR A 151 0.04 -14.83 -3.19
C TYR A 151 -0.79 -15.77 -2.33
N GLU A 152 -0.08 -16.64 -1.61
CA GLU A 152 -0.65 -17.51 -0.59
C GLU A 152 -0.08 -17.13 0.78
N PRO A 153 -0.92 -16.90 1.80
CA PRO A 153 -0.44 -16.52 3.12
C PRO A 153 0.30 -17.70 3.78
N ILE A 154 1.45 -17.42 4.39
CA ILE A 154 2.14 -18.37 5.24
C ILE A 154 1.63 -18.18 6.66
N TYR A 155 0.66 -19.02 7.05
CA TYR A 155 0.27 -19.09 8.45
C TYR A 155 1.38 -19.78 9.23
N SER A 156 2.07 -19.02 10.09
CA SER A 156 2.89 -19.61 11.14
C SER A 156 2.03 -20.64 11.88
N LYS A 157 2.40 -21.91 11.79
CA LYS A 157 2.09 -22.86 12.85
C LYS A 157 2.83 -22.32 14.07
N ASP A 158 2.10 -21.98 15.11
CA ASP A 158 2.59 -21.60 16.44
C ASP A 158 3.16 -20.18 16.64
N LYS A 159 2.35 -19.32 17.24
CA LYS A 159 2.74 -18.47 18.39
C LYS A 159 1.60 -18.38 19.40
#